data_AF-A0A1X7VTA6-F1
#
_entry.id   AF-A0A1X7VTA6-F1
#
_cell.length_a   1.000
_cell.length_b   1.000
_cell.length_c   1.000
_cell.angle_alpha   90.00
_cell.angle_beta   90.00
_cell.angle_gamma   90.00
#
_symmetry.space_group_name_H-M   'P 1'
#
loop_
_entity.id
_entity.type
_entity.pdbx_description
1 polymer ?
#
loop_
_entity_poly.entity_id
_entity_poly.type
_entity_poly.pdbx_seq_one_letter_code
_entity_poly.pdbx_strand_id
1 'polypeptide(L)'
;MFVQAGFVFRAIEMNMELFQWERALDLAIRHKTHVDTVLAFRQKYLEEIDSKETVKKFQQYTEKIAIDWDKVIAKVTLEHEKIK
;
A
#
# COMPACT_ATOMS: atom_id res chain seq x y z
N MET A 1 -17.04 16.72 -4.08
CA MET A 1 -16.51 16.32 -2.76
C MET A 1 -15.91 14.93 -2.92
N PHE A 2 -14.61 14.86 -3.17
CA PHE A 2 -13.90 13.66 -3.67
C PHE A 2 -13.32 12.82 -2.51
N VAL A 3 -14.15 12.49 -1.52
CA VAL A 3 -13.71 11.75 -0.31
C VAL A 3 -14.44 10.40 -0.17
N GLN A 4 -15.27 10.01 -1.13
CA GLN A 4 -15.94 8.71 -1.09
C GLN A 4 -15.12 7.66 -1.86
N ALA A 5 -14.23 6.98 -1.12
CA ALA A 5 -13.45 5.78 -1.47
C ALA A 5 -12.42 5.85 -2.62
N GLY A 6 -12.73 6.44 -3.79
CA GLY A 6 -11.86 6.36 -4.98
C GLY A 6 -10.56 7.21 -4.93
N PHE A 7 -10.52 8.28 -4.13
CA PHE A 7 -9.35 9.18 -4.09
C PHE A 7 -8.30 8.78 -3.06
N VAL A 8 -8.69 8.03 -2.02
CA VAL A 8 -7.74 7.62 -0.97
C VAL A 8 -6.79 6.58 -1.52
N PHE A 9 -7.29 5.58 -2.24
CA PHE A 9 -6.42 4.60 -2.91
C PHE A 9 -5.51 5.28 -3.92
N ARG A 10 -6.03 6.19 -4.75
CA ARG A 10 -5.22 6.93 -5.72
C ARG A 10 -4.13 7.77 -5.06
N ALA A 11 -4.41 8.41 -3.92
CA ALA A 11 -3.40 9.13 -3.15
C ALA A 11 -2.33 8.17 -2.59
N ILE A 12 -2.72 7.01 -2.08
CA ILE A 12 -1.79 5.98 -1.62
C ILE A 12 -0.90 5.49 -2.77
N GLU A 13 -1.51 5.12 -3.90
CA GLU A 13 -0.83 4.68 -5.12
C GLU A 13 0.17 5.72 -5.62
N MET A 14 -0.24 6.99 -5.74
CA MET A 14 0.65 8.08 -6.13
C MET A 14 1.83 8.24 -5.17
N ASN A 15 1.63 8.08 -3.85
CA ASN A 15 2.73 8.11 -2.89
C ASN A 15 3.66 6.89 -3.06
N MET A 16 3.15 5.71 -3.40
CA MET A 16 3.97 4.53 -3.70
C MET A 16 4.82 4.75 -4.97
N GLU A 17 4.21 5.26 -6.05
CA GLU A 17 4.92 5.58 -7.31
C GLU A 17 6.01 6.64 -7.11
N LEU A 18 5.80 7.60 -6.21
CA LEU A 18 6.78 8.63 -5.85
C LEU A 18 7.79 8.17 -4.78
N PHE A 19 7.81 6.87 -4.43
CA PHE A 19 8.65 6.29 -3.37
C PHE A 19 8.45 6.93 -1.98
N GLN A 20 7.33 7.60 -1.76
CA GLN A 20 6.92 8.18 -0.47
C GLN A 20 6.23 7.13 0.42
N TRP A 21 6.92 6.01 0.67
CA TRP A 21 6.39 4.84 1.36
C TRP A 21 5.78 5.13 2.73
N GLU A 22 6.45 5.94 3.56
CA GLU A 22 5.93 6.29 4.89
C GLU A 22 4.61 7.07 4.82
N ARG A 23 4.47 7.97 3.83
CA ARG A 23 3.24 8.73 3.62
C ARG A 23 2.13 7.83 3.11
N ALA A 24 2.43 6.92 2.19
CA ALA A 24 1.47 5.91 1.72
C ALA A 24 0.96 5.05 2.88
N LEU A 25 1.86 4.58 3.76
CA LEU A 25 1.51 3.77 4.92
C LEU A 25 0.68 4.56 5.94
N ASP A 26 1.08 5.78 6.25
CA ASP A 26 0.33 6.64 7.18
C ASP A 26 -1.08 6.94 6.64
N LEU A 27 -1.24 7.19 5.33
CA LEU A 27 -2.55 7.37 4.69
C LEU A 27 -3.39 6.09 4.80
N ALA A 28 -2.80 4.94 4.48
CA ALA A 28 -3.46 3.64 4.56
C ALA A 28 -3.95 3.34 6.00
N ILE A 29 -3.13 3.59 7.02
CA ILE A 29 -3.49 3.39 8.43
C ILE A 29 -4.59 4.36 8.87
N ARG A 30 -4.47 5.65 8.54
CA ARG A 30 -5.46 6.68 8.92
C ARG A 30 -6.84 6.36 8.38
N HIS A 31 -6.91 5.91 7.13
CA HIS A 31 -8.15 5.54 6.47
C HIS A 31 -8.52 4.06 6.67
N LYS A 32 -7.71 3.29 7.40
CA LYS A 32 -7.88 1.86 7.67
C LYS A 32 -8.14 1.04 6.40
N THR A 33 -7.42 1.36 5.31
CA THR A 33 -7.60 0.75 3.99
C THR A 33 -6.26 0.50 3.33
N HIS A 34 -6.16 -0.54 2.50
CA HIS A 34 -4.98 -0.82 1.64
C HIS A 34 -3.62 -0.83 2.35
N VAL A 35 -3.58 -1.12 3.65
CA VAL A 35 -2.34 -1.23 4.43
C VAL A 35 -1.53 -2.43 3.96
N ASP A 36 -2.21 -3.55 3.73
CA ASP A 36 -1.65 -4.76 3.13
C ASP A 36 -1.05 -4.50 1.75
N THR A 37 -1.73 -3.70 0.92
CA THR A 37 -1.22 -3.29 -0.40
C THR A 37 0.10 -2.54 -0.27
N VAL A 38 0.18 -1.53 0.59
CA VAL A 38 1.42 -0.74 0.77
C VAL A 38 2.58 -1.62 1.26
N LEU A 39 2.31 -2.55 2.18
CA LEU A 39 3.31 -3.49 2.70
C LEU A 39 3.79 -4.47 1.62
N ALA A 40 2.87 -5.01 0.83
CA ALA A 40 3.18 -5.93 -0.26
C ALA A 40 4.09 -5.28 -1.31
N PHE A 41 3.68 -4.11 -1.82
CA PHE A 41 4.46 -3.38 -2.81
C PHE A 41 5.83 -2.96 -2.28
N ARG A 42 5.91 -2.57 -1.00
CA ARG A 42 7.17 -2.25 -0.35
C ARG A 42 8.09 -3.46 -0.26
N GLN A 43 7.57 -4.62 0.15
CA GLN A 43 8.35 -5.84 0.22
C GLN A 43 8.89 -6.23 -1.15
N LYS A 44 8.04 -6.22 -2.18
CA LYS A 44 8.46 -6.50 -3.56
C LYS A 44 9.52 -5.52 -4.05
N TYR A 45 9.34 -4.22 -3.80
CA TYR A 45 10.33 -3.21 -4.17
C TYR A 45 11.70 -3.48 -3.53
N LEU A 46 11.72 -3.88 -2.25
CA LEU A 46 12.97 -4.21 -1.54
C LEU A 46 13.60 -5.50 -2.06
N GLU A 47 12.81 -6.53 -2.35
CA GLU A 47 13.27 -7.78 -2.98
C GLU A 47 13.89 -7.51 -4.37
N GLU A 48 13.30 -6.64 -5.18
CA GLU A 48 13.81 -6.28 -6.50
C GLU A 48 15.18 -5.57 -6.46
N ILE A 49 15.51 -4.90 -5.35
CA ILE A 49 16.79 -4.21 -5.16
C ILE A 49 17.74 -4.96 -4.21
N ASP A 50 17.44 -6.22 -3.88
CA ASP A 50 18.18 -7.05 -2.91
C ASP A 50 18.45 -6.33 -1.56
N SER A 51 17.50 -5.52 -1.12
CA SER A 51 17.58 -4.74 0.11
C SER A 51 16.63 -5.30 1.17
N LYS A 52 16.91 -4.98 2.43
CA LYS A 52 16.08 -5.37 3.56
C LYS A 52 15.30 -4.17 4.07
N GLU A 53 14.13 -4.44 4.65
CA GLU A 53 13.34 -3.38 5.26
C GLU A 53 14.10 -2.79 6.44
N THR A 54 14.39 -1.49 6.38
CA THR A 54 15.09 -0.74 7.43
C THR A 54 14.13 0.08 8.28
N VAL A 55 12.91 0.33 7.77
CA VAL A 55 11.94 1.18 8.45
C VAL A 55 11.19 0.37 9.51
N LYS A 56 11.38 0.72 10.78
CA LYS A 56 10.77 0.03 11.93
C LYS A 56 9.25 -0.10 11.84
N LYS A 57 8.57 0.93 11.32
CA LYS A 57 7.10 0.89 11.13
C LYS A 57 6.72 -0.29 10.24
N PHE A 58 7.37 -0.43 9.09
CA PHE A 58 7.07 -1.50 8.13
C PHE A 58 7.33 -2.88 8.73
N GLN A 59 8.46 -3.08 9.42
CA GLN A 59 8.77 -4.35 10.10
C GLN A 59 7.66 -4.77 11.07
N GLN A 60 7.20 -3.84 11.92
CA GLN A 60 6.13 -4.12 12.90
C GLN A 60 4.79 -4.47 12.25
N TYR A 61 4.48 -3.86 11.11
CA TYR A 61 3.22 -4.12 10.41
C TYR A 61 3.29 -5.41 9.59
N THR A 62 4.41 -5.71 8.95
CA THR A 62 4.63 -6.96 8.21
C THR A 62 4.57 -8.18 9.14
N GLU A 63 5.06 -8.08 10.38
CA GLU A 63 4.93 -9.16 11.38
C GLU A 63 3.47 -9.41 11.80
N LYS A 64 2.63 -8.37 11.79
CA LYS A 64 1.24 -8.44 12.25
C LYS A 64 0.25 -8.77 11.14
N ILE A 65 0.60 -8.51 9.89
CA ILE A 65 -0.29 -8.60 8.75
C ILE A 65 0.25 -9.65 7.79
N ALA A 66 -0.50 -10.74 7.62
CA ALA A 66 -0.23 -11.71 6.57
C ALA A 66 -0.52 -11.06 5.20
N ILE A 67 0.52 -10.91 4.39
CA ILE A 67 0.42 -10.35 3.03
C ILE A 67 -0.03 -11.47 2.08
N ASP A 68 -1.15 -11.25 1.40
CA ASP A 68 -1.71 -12.15 0.40
C ASP A 68 -1.79 -11.41 -0.93
N TRP A 69 -0.89 -11.76 -1.85
CA TRP A 69 -0.75 -11.09 -3.14
C TRP A 69 -2.01 -11.21 -4.01
N ASP A 70 -2.73 -12.32 -3.95
CA ASP A 70 -3.94 -12.51 -4.74
C ASP A 70 -5.04 -11.54 -4.29
N LYS A 71 -5.16 -11.34 -2.96
CA LYS A 71 -6.10 -10.37 -2.40
C LYS A 71 -5.70 -8.93 -2.69
N VAL A 72 -4.40 -8.63 -2.64
CA VAL A 72 -3.88 -7.29 -2.95
C VAL A 72 -4.20 -6.93 -4.40
N ILE A 73 -3.90 -7.83 -5.34
CA ILE A 73 -4.17 -7.62 -6.77
C ILE A 73 -5.67 -7.44 -6.99
N ALA A 74 -6.50 -8.33 -6.45
CA ALA A 74 -7.95 -8.22 -6.59
C ALA A 74 -8.50 -6.88 -6.06
N LYS A 75 -8.00 -6.38 -4.92
CA LYS A 75 -8.38 -5.07 -4.38
C LYS A 75 -7.96 -3.93 -5.31
N VAL A 76 -6.72 -3.94 -5.80
CA VAL A 76 -6.21 -2.91 -6.70
C VAL A 76 -7.01 -2.87 -8.01
N THR A 77 -7.27 -4.03 -8.61
CA THR A 77 -8.07 -4.15 -9.84
C THR A 77 -9.48 -3.58 -9.63
N LEU A 78 -10.13 -3.91 -8.51
CA LEU A 78 -11.45 -3.37 -8.18
C LEU A 78 -11.42 -1.84 -7.99
N GLU A 79 -10.35 -1.28 -7.40
CA GLU A 79 -10.22 0.17 -7.26
C GLU A 79 -9.99 0.86 -8.61
N HIS A 80 -9.22 0.24 -9.53
CA HIS A 80 -9.03 0.76 -10.89
C HIS A 80 -10.29 0.70 -11.73
N GLU A 81 -11.12 -0.34 -11.59
CA GLU A 81 -12.41 -0.43 -12.29
C GLU A 81 -13.41 0.64 -11.85
N LYS A 82 -13.37 1.08 -10.59
CA LYS A 82 -14.26 2.14 -10.06
C LYS A 82 -13.96 3.54 -10.60
N ILE A 83 -12.75 3.76 -11.12
CA ILE A 83 -12.30 5.06 -11.65
C ILE A 83 -12.57 5.17 -13.17
N LYS A 84 -13.00 4.07 -13.81
CA LYS A 84 -13.27 3.97 -15.25
C LYS A 84 -14.67 4.43 -15.60
#